data_AF-A0A7X8Y6Z8-F1
#
_entry.id   AF-A0A7X8Y6Z8-F1
#
_cell.length_a   1.000
_cell.length_b   1.000
_cell.length_c   1.000
_cell.angle_alpha   90.00
_cell.angle_beta   90.00
_cell.angle_gamma   90.00
#
_symmetry.space_group_name_H-M   'P 1'
#
loop_
_entity.id
_entity.type
_entity.pdbx_description
1 polymer ?
#
loop_
_entity_poly.entity_id
_entity_poly.type
_entity_poly.pdbx_seq_one_letter_code
_entity_poly.pdbx_strand_id
1 'polypeptide(L)'
;MTVVNIIEEAEALNAKLAALDLAGRLSLVAGLGGRAVFTTSLGIEDQVISAEIGNHRLPIEVVTLQTGRLFPETLALIDETETQYDIRIRRYEPEQADIDAYAAQYGLNGFYESVEARHACCAVRKLKPLAQALAGATIWITGLRRGQSANRAETPFAEYDAERHLLKINPLADWDIANIKSYAADNSVPVNPLHARGYPSIGCEPCTRAIKPGEPERAGRWWWEQDEKRECGLHVAEEAVQPAQQ
;
A
#
# COMPACT_ATOMS: atom_id res chain seq x y z
N MET A 1 25.31 12.17 -5.11
CA MET A 1 24.90 10.82 -5.56
C MET A 1 24.34 10.92 -6.96
N THR A 2 24.75 10.04 -7.88
CA THR A 2 24.16 9.90 -9.21
C THR A 2 23.02 8.87 -9.15
N VAL A 3 22.08 8.92 -10.10
CA VAL A 3 20.96 7.94 -10.17
C VAL A 3 21.47 6.49 -10.30
N VAL A 4 22.55 6.29 -11.06
CA VAL A 4 23.20 4.97 -11.23
C VAL A 4 23.65 4.39 -9.88
N ASN A 5 24.22 5.23 -9.01
CA ASN A 5 24.69 4.78 -7.68
C ASN A 5 23.53 4.34 -6.78
N ILE A 6 22.34 4.95 -6.90
CA ILE A 6 21.17 4.58 -6.09
C ILE A 6 20.56 3.24 -6.55
N ILE A 7 20.61 2.95 -7.85
CA ILE A 7 20.14 1.67 -8.39
C ILE A 7 21.04 0.53 -7.91
N GLU A 8 22.37 0.69 -7.99
CA GLU A 8 23.33 -0.29 -7.47
C GLU A 8 23.18 -0.49 -5.95
N GLU A 9 22.93 0.58 -5.20
CA GLU A 9 22.63 0.51 -3.77
C GLU A 9 21.33 -0.26 -3.48
N ALA A 10 20.28 -0.06 -4.30
CA ALA A 10 19.02 -0.78 -4.17
C ALA A 10 19.20 -2.29 -4.45
N GLU A 11 19.97 -2.67 -5.48
CA GLU A 11 20.29 -4.07 -5.77
C GLU A 11 21.08 -4.74 -4.64
N ALA A 12 22.11 -4.06 -4.13
CA ALA A 12 22.89 -4.54 -3.00
C ALA A 12 22.04 -4.69 -1.72
N LEU A 13 21.11 -3.75 -1.47
CA LEU A 13 20.18 -3.83 -0.36
C LEU A 13 19.18 -4.96 -0.54
N ASN A 14 18.67 -5.18 -1.75
CA ASN A 14 17.74 -6.26 -2.06
C ASN A 14 18.32 -7.63 -1.67
N ALA A 15 19.59 -7.89 -2.00
CA ALA A 15 20.28 -9.12 -1.62
C ALA A 15 20.43 -9.27 -0.09
N LYS A 16 20.72 -8.17 0.63
CA LYS A 16 20.82 -8.19 2.10
C LYS A 16 19.47 -8.47 2.75
N LEU A 17 18.40 -7.83 2.29
CA LEU A 17 17.06 -8.01 2.84
C LEU A 17 16.54 -9.44 2.62
N ALA A 18 16.89 -10.07 1.50
CA ALA A 18 16.51 -11.45 1.22
C ALA A 18 17.05 -12.47 2.26
N ALA A 19 18.16 -12.16 2.91
CA ALA A 19 18.79 -13.03 3.92
C ALA A 19 18.27 -12.82 5.35
N LEU A 20 17.39 -11.84 5.56
CA LEU A 20 16.88 -11.45 6.88
C LEU A 20 15.41 -11.87 7.04
N ASP A 21 14.97 -12.02 8.29
CA ASP A 21 13.55 -12.09 8.65
C ASP A 21 12.90 -10.69 8.64
N LEU A 22 11.60 -10.60 8.91
CA LEU A 22 10.86 -9.35 8.83
C LEU A 22 11.41 -8.27 9.79
N ALA A 23 11.63 -8.62 11.07
CA ALA A 23 12.20 -7.72 12.06
C ALA A 23 13.59 -7.24 11.65
N GLY A 24 14.44 -8.13 11.15
CA GLY A 24 15.78 -7.81 10.62
C GLY A 24 15.73 -6.90 9.40
N ARG A 25 14.80 -7.15 8.46
CA ARG A 25 14.58 -6.30 7.27
C ARG A 25 14.21 -4.88 7.69
N LEU A 26 13.23 -4.72 8.57
CA LEU A 26 12.77 -3.40 9.02
C LEU A 26 13.83 -2.68 9.87
N SER A 27 14.57 -3.41 10.70
CA SER A 27 15.67 -2.86 11.50
C SER A 27 16.83 -2.37 10.61
N LEU A 28 17.20 -3.14 9.59
CA LEU A 28 18.21 -2.73 8.61
C LEU A 28 17.79 -1.44 7.90
N VAL A 29 16.54 -1.38 7.45
CA VAL A 29 15.99 -0.22 6.73
C VAL A 29 15.94 1.02 7.62
N ALA A 30 15.50 0.88 8.87
CA ALA A 30 15.50 1.97 9.86
C ALA A 30 16.92 2.50 10.14
N GLY A 31 17.94 1.64 10.02
CA GLY A 31 19.35 1.99 10.22
C GLY A 31 20.04 2.70 9.04
N LEU A 32 19.40 2.78 7.87
CA LEU A 32 19.98 3.45 6.68
C LEU A 32 20.04 4.98 6.84
N GLY A 33 19.28 5.55 7.78
CA GLY A 33 19.16 6.98 7.98
C GLY A 33 18.22 7.66 6.98
N GLY A 34 17.97 8.95 7.21
CA GLY A 34 16.96 9.72 6.48
C GLY A 34 15.54 9.46 7.00
N ARG A 35 14.53 9.99 6.29
CA ARG A 35 13.13 9.84 6.67
C ARG A 35 12.55 8.60 5.98
N ALA A 36 12.29 7.56 6.76
CA ALA A 36 11.60 6.35 6.30
C ALA A 36 10.10 6.43 6.58
N VAL A 37 9.30 6.20 5.55
CA VAL A 37 7.83 6.27 5.61
C VAL A 37 7.24 4.92 5.21
N PHE A 38 6.50 4.30 6.11
CA PHE A 38 5.65 3.15 5.81
C PHE A 38 4.22 3.60 5.53
N THR A 39 3.74 3.36 4.31
CA THR A 39 2.35 3.64 3.95
C THR A 39 1.50 2.39 4.15
N THR A 40 0.52 2.48 5.04
CA THR A 40 -0.41 1.40 5.36
C THR A 40 -1.81 1.66 4.80
N SER A 41 -2.37 0.66 4.14
CA SER A 41 -3.79 0.54 3.80
C SER A 41 -4.61 -0.19 4.88
N LEU A 42 -3.94 -0.59 5.97
CA LEU A 42 -4.47 -1.38 7.08
C LEU A 42 -4.96 -2.77 6.62
N GLY A 43 -4.43 -3.27 5.50
CA GLY A 43 -4.57 -4.67 5.10
C GLY A 43 -3.78 -5.58 6.04
N ILE A 44 -4.04 -6.89 5.99
CA ILE A 44 -3.41 -7.85 6.90
C ILE A 44 -1.88 -7.85 6.80
N GLU A 45 -1.30 -7.68 5.60
CA GLU A 45 0.14 -7.51 5.43
C GLU A 45 0.67 -6.26 6.14
N ASP A 46 -0.04 -5.16 5.98
CA ASP A 46 0.37 -3.88 6.55
C ASP A 46 0.30 -3.92 8.08
N GLN A 47 -0.66 -4.65 8.65
CA GLN A 47 -0.79 -4.87 10.09
C GLN A 47 0.39 -5.67 10.66
N VAL A 48 0.88 -6.67 9.93
CA VAL A 48 2.08 -7.42 10.30
C VAL A 48 3.31 -6.51 10.33
N ILE A 49 3.46 -5.60 9.35
CA ILE A 49 4.54 -4.60 9.35
C ILE A 49 4.36 -3.60 10.52
N SER A 50 3.15 -3.09 10.75
CA SER A 50 2.86 -2.19 11.87
C SER A 50 3.20 -2.81 13.23
N ALA A 51 2.91 -4.10 13.40
CA ALA A 51 3.24 -4.85 14.61
C ALA A 51 4.75 -4.84 14.88
N GLU A 52 5.55 -5.15 13.87
CA GLU A 52 7.02 -5.17 13.97
C GLU A 52 7.61 -3.79 14.23
N ILE A 53 7.10 -2.76 13.54
CA ILE A 53 7.51 -1.37 13.78
C ILE A 53 7.26 -0.98 15.24
N GLY A 54 6.08 -1.28 15.77
CA GLY A 54 5.70 -0.94 17.13
C GLY A 54 6.44 -1.74 18.20
N ASN A 55 6.45 -3.07 18.07
CA ASN A 55 7.10 -3.97 19.03
C ASN A 55 8.59 -3.68 19.20
N HIS A 56 9.27 -3.31 18.10
CA HIS A 56 10.69 -2.99 18.11
C HIS A 56 10.98 -1.48 18.23
N ARG A 57 9.94 -0.64 18.32
CA ARG A 57 10.04 0.84 18.36
C ARG A 57 10.94 1.40 17.26
N LEU A 58 10.76 0.88 16.05
CA LEU A 58 11.58 1.29 14.92
C LEU A 58 11.26 2.76 14.55
N PRO A 59 12.27 3.60 14.25
CA PRO A 59 12.07 4.99 13.88
C PRO A 59 11.55 5.12 12.42
N ILE A 60 10.39 4.52 12.15
CA ILE A 60 9.71 4.52 10.85
C ILE A 60 8.38 5.25 11.03
N GLU A 61 8.14 6.27 10.20
CA GLU A 61 6.86 6.98 10.22
C GLU A 61 5.78 6.12 9.56
N VAL A 62 4.71 5.82 10.31
CA VAL A 62 3.56 5.07 9.77
C VAL A 62 2.51 6.06 9.32
N VAL A 63 2.07 5.95 8.06
CA VAL A 63 1.09 6.86 7.46
C VAL A 63 -0.02 6.10 6.76
N THR A 64 -1.24 6.64 6.76
CA THR A 64 -2.35 6.09 6.00
C THR A 64 -3.08 7.17 5.19
N LEU A 65 -3.70 6.75 4.09
CA LEU A 65 -4.47 7.63 3.21
C LEU A 65 -5.96 7.51 3.56
N GLN A 66 -6.47 8.48 4.31
CA GLN A 66 -7.87 8.55 4.70
C GLN A 66 -8.68 9.15 3.55
N THR A 67 -9.01 8.30 2.58
CA THR A 67 -9.65 8.70 1.31
C THR A 67 -11.03 9.34 1.44
N GLY A 68 -11.62 9.40 2.64
CA GLY A 68 -13.02 9.75 2.89
C GLY A 68 -14.03 8.70 2.43
N ARG A 69 -13.56 7.55 1.93
CA ARG A 69 -14.38 6.45 1.37
C ARG A 69 -13.96 5.08 1.89
N LEU A 70 -13.29 5.02 3.04
CA LEU A 70 -12.86 3.76 3.67
C LEU A 70 -14.04 3.09 4.40
N PHE A 71 -13.94 1.78 4.63
CA PHE A 71 -14.87 1.09 5.52
C PHE A 71 -14.77 1.61 6.95
N PRO A 72 -15.88 1.70 7.71
CA PRO A 72 -15.84 1.97 9.14
C PRO A 72 -14.92 1.02 9.91
N GLU A 73 -14.87 -0.26 9.52
CA GLU A 73 -14.00 -1.25 10.12
C GLU A 73 -12.51 -0.99 9.85
N THR A 74 -12.19 -0.42 8.68
CA THR A 74 -10.82 0.05 8.39
C THR A 74 -10.45 1.25 9.26
N LEU A 75 -11.37 2.18 9.50
CA LEU A 75 -11.13 3.35 10.35
C LEU A 75 -10.97 2.94 11.82
N ALA A 76 -11.83 2.06 12.33
CA ALA A 76 -11.74 1.54 13.69
C ALA A 76 -10.42 0.80 13.96
N LEU A 77 -9.93 0.05 12.96
CA LEU A 77 -8.67 -0.67 13.06
C LEU A 77 -7.47 0.28 13.26
N ILE A 78 -7.53 1.54 12.79
CA ILE A 78 -6.43 2.48 13.00
C ILE A 78 -6.22 2.71 14.51
N ASP A 79 -7.30 3.00 15.23
CA ASP A 79 -7.23 3.31 16.67
C ASP A 79 -6.85 2.05 17.49
N GLU A 80 -7.31 0.87 17.06
CA GLU A 80 -6.91 -0.41 17.64
C GLU A 80 -5.40 -0.67 17.48
N THR A 81 -4.87 -0.52 16.25
CA THR A 81 -3.43 -0.68 15.97
C THR A 81 -2.58 0.33 16.73
N GLU A 82 -2.98 1.61 16.77
CA GLU A 82 -2.26 2.64 17.54
C GLU A 82 -2.21 2.31 19.03
N THR A 83 -3.34 1.87 19.60
CA THR A 83 -3.44 1.52 21.02
C THR A 83 -2.60 0.29 21.36
N GLN A 84 -2.65 -0.75 20.54
CA GLN A 84 -1.93 -1.99 20.82
C GLN A 84 -0.41 -1.82 20.79
N TYR A 85 0.09 -1.00 19.86
CA TYR A 85 1.52 -0.90 19.59
C TYR A 85 2.17 0.40 20.08
N ASP A 86 1.39 1.32 20.67
CA ASP A 86 1.86 2.64 21.10
C ASP A 86 2.57 3.40 19.96
N ILE A 87 1.98 3.36 18.78
CA ILE A 87 2.46 4.06 17.58
C ILE A 87 1.44 5.11 17.13
N ARG A 88 1.91 6.10 16.36
CA ARG A 88 1.05 7.06 15.66
C ARG A 88 1.01 6.73 14.17
N ILE A 89 -0.19 6.47 13.65
CA ILE A 89 -0.48 6.34 12.22
C ILE A 89 -0.94 7.71 11.70
N ARG A 90 -0.07 8.47 11.06
CA ARG A 90 -0.45 9.80 10.54
C ARG A 90 -1.45 9.66 9.38
N ARG A 91 -2.61 10.32 9.49
CA ARG A 91 -3.64 10.31 8.44
C ARG A 91 -3.37 11.45 7.45
N TYR A 92 -3.40 11.14 6.16
CA TYR A 92 -3.38 12.11 5.06
C TYR A 92 -4.70 12.05 4.33
N GLU A 93 -5.34 13.21 4.15
CA GLU A 93 -6.67 13.35 3.58
C GLU A 93 -6.62 14.13 2.26
N PRO A 94 -7.53 13.84 1.31
CA PRO A 94 -7.68 14.67 0.11
C PRO A 94 -8.19 16.07 0.44
N GLU A 95 -7.71 17.06 -0.30
CA GLU A 95 -8.24 18.43 -0.27
C GLU A 95 -9.69 18.47 -0.76
N GLN A 96 -10.56 19.18 -0.05
CA GLN A 96 -11.98 19.27 -0.41
C GLN A 96 -12.19 19.83 -1.82
N ALA A 97 -11.39 20.83 -2.22
CA ALA A 97 -11.47 21.42 -3.55
C ALA A 97 -11.20 20.40 -4.68
N ASP A 98 -10.30 19.44 -4.44
CA ASP A 98 -10.00 18.39 -5.42
C ASP A 98 -11.15 17.37 -5.52
N ILE A 99 -11.80 17.06 -4.40
CA ILE A 99 -13.01 16.22 -4.37
C ILE A 99 -14.14 16.89 -5.15
N ASP A 100 -14.35 18.18 -4.91
CA ASP A 100 -15.42 18.95 -5.55
C ASP A 100 -15.20 19.06 -7.05
N ALA A 101 -13.96 19.32 -7.48
CA ALA A 101 -13.60 19.34 -8.90
C ALA A 101 -13.84 17.98 -9.58
N TYR A 102 -13.44 16.87 -8.94
CA TYR A 102 -13.73 15.53 -9.42
C TYR A 102 -15.24 15.28 -9.53
N ALA A 103 -16.00 15.63 -8.49
CA ALA A 103 -17.44 15.41 -8.44
C ALA A 103 -18.20 16.27 -9.46
N ALA A 104 -17.73 17.48 -9.74
CA ALA A 104 -18.31 18.34 -10.79
C ALA A 104 -18.13 17.74 -12.20
N GLN A 105 -17.02 17.04 -12.45
CA GLN A 105 -16.72 16.45 -13.74
C GLN A 105 -17.34 15.06 -13.93
N TYR A 106 -17.24 14.19 -12.92
CA TYR A 106 -17.59 12.77 -13.03
C TYR A 106 -18.75 12.35 -12.10
N GLY A 107 -19.23 13.23 -11.23
CA GLY A 107 -20.13 12.86 -10.15
C GLY A 107 -19.41 12.14 -8.98
N LEU A 108 -20.08 12.07 -7.82
CA LEU A 108 -19.50 11.49 -6.59
C LEU A 108 -19.09 10.01 -6.73
N ASN A 109 -19.72 9.29 -7.66
CA ASN A 109 -19.49 7.88 -7.94
C ASN A 109 -19.14 7.60 -9.41
N GLY A 110 -18.64 8.61 -10.15
CA GLY A 110 -18.29 8.46 -11.56
C GLY A 110 -17.25 7.38 -11.86
N PHE A 111 -16.50 6.93 -10.84
CA PHE A 111 -15.56 5.82 -10.95
C PHE A 111 -16.19 4.48 -11.34
N TYR A 112 -17.52 4.34 -11.32
CA TYR A 112 -18.21 3.18 -11.91
C TYR A 112 -18.42 3.29 -13.43
N GLU A 113 -18.31 4.50 -13.98
CA GLU A 113 -18.68 4.78 -15.37
C GLU A 113 -17.51 4.59 -16.34
N SER A 114 -16.27 4.82 -15.88
CA SER A 114 -15.08 4.59 -16.69
C SER A 114 -13.80 4.38 -15.87
N VAL A 115 -12.82 3.71 -16.50
CA VAL A 115 -11.46 3.55 -15.97
C VAL A 115 -10.79 4.91 -15.74
N GLU A 116 -11.02 5.86 -16.64
CA GLU A 116 -10.54 7.24 -16.52
C GLU A 116 -11.08 7.92 -15.25
N ALA A 117 -12.40 7.86 -15.03
CA ALA A 117 -13.03 8.44 -13.85
C ALA A 117 -12.57 7.76 -12.56
N ARG A 118 -12.29 6.44 -12.60
CA ARG A 118 -11.68 5.72 -11.48
C ARG A 118 -10.26 6.22 -11.19
N HIS A 119 -9.42 6.35 -12.22
CA HIS A 119 -8.07 6.87 -12.07
C HIS A 119 -8.09 8.30 -11.53
N ALA A 120 -8.96 9.17 -12.04
CA ALA A 120 -9.15 10.52 -11.51
C ALA A 120 -9.56 10.53 -10.03
N CYS A 121 -10.48 9.66 -9.62
CA CYS A 121 -10.86 9.49 -8.21
C CYS A 121 -9.66 9.04 -7.34
N CYS A 122 -8.89 8.05 -7.82
CA CYS A 122 -7.69 7.59 -7.10
C CYS A 122 -6.61 8.68 -7.06
N ALA A 123 -6.44 9.45 -8.13
CA ALA A 123 -5.47 10.52 -8.21
C ALA A 123 -5.72 11.57 -7.12
N VAL A 124 -6.96 12.05 -7.00
CA VAL A 124 -7.32 13.07 -5.99
C VAL A 124 -7.36 12.49 -4.57
N ARG A 125 -7.90 11.28 -4.38
CA ARG A 125 -8.11 10.70 -3.04
C ARG A 125 -6.90 9.96 -2.48
N LYS A 126 -5.94 9.56 -3.31
CA LYS A 126 -4.80 8.73 -2.90
C LYS A 126 -3.46 9.27 -3.36
N LEU A 127 -3.28 9.53 -4.65
CA LEU A 127 -1.94 9.88 -5.18
C LEU A 127 -1.49 11.26 -4.67
N LYS A 128 -2.37 12.27 -4.67
CA LYS A 128 -2.07 13.59 -4.11
C LYS A 128 -1.74 13.54 -2.60
N PRO A 129 -2.57 12.92 -1.74
CA PRO A 129 -2.22 12.69 -0.33
C PRO A 129 -0.95 11.87 -0.12
N LEU A 130 -0.68 10.86 -0.97
CA LEU A 130 0.55 10.08 -0.92
C LEU A 130 1.78 10.96 -1.16
N ALA A 131 1.74 11.84 -2.17
CA ALA A 131 2.83 12.75 -2.46
C ALA A 131 3.14 13.67 -1.26
N GLN A 132 2.11 14.16 -0.57
CA GLN A 132 2.26 14.92 0.67
C GLN A 132 2.87 14.07 1.80
N ALA A 133 2.46 12.79 1.92
CA ALA A 133 2.98 11.87 2.93
C ALA A 133 4.47 11.53 2.72
N LEU A 134 4.88 11.38 1.46
CA LEU A 134 6.24 11.05 1.08
C LEU A 134 7.16 12.28 0.94
N ALA A 135 6.65 13.50 1.10
CA ALA A 135 7.45 14.71 0.99
C ALA A 135 8.66 14.68 1.94
N GLY A 136 9.87 14.79 1.39
CA GLY A 136 11.12 14.71 2.14
C GLY A 136 11.49 13.33 2.68
N ALA A 137 10.76 12.27 2.31
CA ALA A 137 11.18 10.90 2.56
C ALA A 137 12.39 10.55 1.68
N THR A 138 13.21 9.60 2.15
CA THR A 138 14.25 8.94 1.35
C THR A 138 13.93 7.47 1.10
N ILE A 139 13.10 6.88 1.97
CA ILE A 139 12.71 5.49 1.94
C ILE A 139 11.19 5.38 2.02
N TRP A 140 10.61 4.56 1.15
CA TRP A 140 9.20 4.25 1.14
C TRP A 140 8.97 2.74 1.34
N ILE A 141 8.34 2.37 2.45
CA ILE A 141 8.01 0.98 2.80
C ILE A 141 6.56 0.70 2.42
N THR A 142 6.29 -0.48 1.84
CA THR A 142 4.94 -0.93 1.45
C THR A 142 4.68 -2.38 1.87
N GLY A 143 3.41 -2.78 2.06
CA GLY A 143 3.02 -4.18 2.32
C GLY A 143 2.83 -5.05 1.07
N LEU A 144 3.60 -4.80 0.00
CA LEU A 144 3.51 -5.60 -1.21
C LEU A 144 4.11 -7.01 -1.04
N ARG A 145 3.43 -8.00 -1.63
CA ARG A 145 3.83 -9.41 -1.70
C ARG A 145 3.75 -9.92 -3.13
N ARG A 146 4.65 -10.84 -3.50
CA ARG A 146 4.63 -11.49 -4.82
C ARG A 146 3.35 -12.28 -5.08
N GLY A 147 2.76 -12.87 -4.04
CA GLY A 147 1.57 -13.71 -4.16
C GLY A 147 0.22 -12.96 -4.35
N GLN A 148 0.20 -11.63 -4.36
CA GLN A 148 -1.07 -10.86 -4.39
C GLN A 148 -1.72 -10.78 -5.79
N SER A 149 -0.92 -10.79 -6.85
CA SER A 149 -1.38 -10.79 -8.24
C SER A 149 -0.23 -11.14 -9.19
N ALA A 150 -0.55 -11.50 -10.43
CA ALA A 150 0.45 -11.73 -11.48
C ALA A 150 1.37 -10.50 -11.68
N ASN A 151 0.81 -9.28 -11.60
CA ASN A 151 1.56 -8.02 -11.74
C ASN A 151 2.57 -7.77 -10.60
N ARG A 152 2.50 -8.54 -9.51
CA ARG A 152 3.39 -8.39 -8.35
C ARG A 152 4.39 -9.54 -8.24
N ALA A 153 4.34 -10.53 -9.12
CA ALA A 153 5.14 -11.76 -9.01
C ALA A 153 6.65 -11.52 -8.89
N GLU A 154 7.16 -10.44 -9.50
CA GLU A 154 8.58 -10.09 -9.49
C GLU A 154 8.94 -8.97 -8.50
N THR A 155 8.05 -8.66 -7.53
CA THR A 155 8.30 -7.60 -6.54
C THR A 155 9.62 -7.83 -5.79
N PRO A 156 10.62 -6.94 -5.87
CA PRO A 156 11.87 -7.08 -5.15
C PRO A 156 11.70 -6.62 -3.69
N PHE A 157 12.65 -6.97 -2.81
CA PHE A 157 12.69 -6.42 -1.45
C PHE A 157 13.06 -4.95 -1.43
N ALA A 158 13.94 -4.52 -2.34
CA ALA A 158 14.33 -3.12 -2.52
C ALA A 158 14.40 -2.79 -4.01
N GLU A 159 13.89 -1.62 -4.39
CA GLU A 159 13.97 -1.04 -5.73
C GLU A 159 14.08 0.48 -5.64
N TYR A 160 14.62 1.10 -6.68
CA TYR A 160 14.54 2.56 -6.81
C TYR A 160 13.26 2.94 -7.55
N ASP A 161 12.37 3.67 -6.86
CA ASP A 161 11.22 4.32 -7.49
C ASP A 161 11.71 5.60 -8.17
N ALA A 162 11.91 5.53 -9.48
CA ALA A 162 12.39 6.65 -10.29
C ALA A 162 11.38 7.79 -10.43
N GLU A 163 10.07 7.52 -10.29
CA GLU A 163 9.01 8.52 -10.36
C GLU A 163 9.02 9.40 -9.11
N ARG A 164 9.22 8.78 -7.94
CA ARG A 164 9.20 9.47 -6.64
C ARG A 164 10.60 9.82 -6.13
N HIS A 165 11.65 9.33 -6.77
CA HIS A 165 13.04 9.41 -6.36
C HIS A 165 13.28 8.83 -4.95
N LEU A 166 12.66 7.69 -4.65
CA LEU A 166 12.72 7.04 -3.34
C LEU A 166 13.30 5.63 -3.44
N LEU A 167 13.98 5.20 -2.37
CA LEU A 167 14.26 3.80 -2.17
C LEU A 167 12.99 3.10 -1.67
N LYS A 168 12.36 2.29 -2.52
CA LYS A 168 11.13 1.58 -2.20
C LYS A 168 11.45 0.19 -1.65
N ILE A 169 10.84 -0.16 -0.52
CA ILE A 169 11.09 -1.37 0.25
C ILE A 169 9.80 -2.17 0.39
N ASN A 170 9.87 -3.46 0.07
CA ASN A 170 8.77 -4.41 0.17
C ASN A 170 9.20 -5.55 1.11
N PRO A 171 9.17 -5.36 2.44
CA PRO A 171 9.81 -6.27 3.40
C PRO A 171 9.10 -7.62 3.49
N LEU A 172 7.89 -7.73 2.96
CA LEU A 172 7.10 -8.96 2.89
C LEU A 172 7.15 -9.62 1.50
N ALA A 173 8.00 -9.18 0.57
CA ALA A 173 7.91 -9.59 -0.84
C ALA A 173 7.83 -11.12 -1.05
N ASP A 174 8.53 -11.91 -0.23
CA ASP A 174 8.58 -13.37 -0.28
C ASP A 174 7.53 -14.09 0.57
N TRP A 175 6.70 -13.39 1.35
CA TRP A 175 5.67 -14.03 2.16
C TRP A 175 4.46 -14.42 1.31
N ASP A 176 3.95 -15.62 1.55
CA ASP A 176 2.62 -16.00 1.10
C ASP A 176 1.54 -15.56 2.10
N ILE A 177 0.27 -15.68 1.71
CA ILE A 177 -0.85 -15.29 2.57
C ILE A 177 -1.00 -16.22 3.79
N ALA A 178 -0.49 -17.45 3.74
CA ALA A 178 -0.57 -18.39 4.86
C ALA A 178 0.38 -17.96 5.99
N ASN A 179 1.61 -17.57 5.65
CA ASN A 179 2.59 -17.01 6.58
C ASN A 179 2.07 -15.73 7.22
N ILE A 180 1.47 -14.83 6.44
CA ILE A 180 0.87 -13.58 6.95
C ILE A 180 -0.23 -13.89 7.97
N LYS A 181 -1.13 -14.82 7.65
CA LYS A 181 -2.23 -15.21 8.55
C LYS A 181 -1.73 -15.91 9.81
N SER A 182 -0.75 -16.82 9.68
CA SER A 182 -0.15 -17.49 10.83
C SER A 182 0.49 -16.46 11.74
N TYR A 183 1.36 -15.60 11.20
CA TYR A 183 2.01 -14.56 11.98
C TYR A 183 1.00 -13.65 12.69
N ALA A 184 -0.04 -13.20 11.98
CA ALA A 184 -1.07 -12.35 12.57
C ALA A 184 -1.79 -13.03 13.72
N ALA A 185 -2.13 -14.33 13.57
CA ALA A 185 -2.76 -15.11 14.63
C ALA A 185 -1.82 -15.37 15.81
N ASP A 186 -0.60 -15.85 15.55
CA ASP A 186 0.39 -16.25 16.54
C ASP A 186 0.85 -15.05 17.39
N ASN A 187 0.87 -13.85 16.81
CA ASN A 187 1.28 -12.61 17.48
C ASN A 187 0.09 -11.72 17.89
N SER A 188 -1.14 -12.21 17.80
CA SER A 188 -2.36 -11.46 18.15
C SER A 188 -2.42 -10.07 17.51
N VAL A 189 -2.04 -9.99 16.23
CA VAL A 189 -2.05 -8.75 15.45
C VAL A 189 -3.50 -8.34 15.17
N PRO A 190 -3.89 -7.07 15.42
CA PRO A 190 -5.18 -6.54 15.00
C PRO A 190 -5.36 -6.70 13.50
N VAL A 191 -6.47 -7.31 13.08
CA VAL A 191 -6.78 -7.50 11.66
C VAL A 191 -8.19 -7.03 11.37
N ASN A 192 -8.40 -6.53 10.15
CA ASN A 192 -9.70 -6.03 9.76
C ASN A 192 -10.74 -7.17 9.77
N PRO A 193 -11.87 -7.04 10.50
CA PRO A 193 -12.88 -8.09 10.58
C PRO A 193 -13.55 -8.40 9.23
N LEU A 194 -13.39 -7.54 8.20
CA LEU A 194 -13.79 -7.85 6.83
C LEU A 194 -13.08 -9.08 6.26
N HIS A 195 -11.85 -9.41 6.70
CA HIS A 195 -11.16 -10.62 6.24
C HIS A 195 -11.95 -11.90 6.57
N ALA A 196 -12.57 -11.98 7.75
CA ALA A 196 -13.45 -13.09 8.14
C ALA A 196 -14.78 -13.12 7.36
N ARG A 197 -15.14 -12.01 6.69
CA ARG A 197 -16.34 -11.87 5.85
C ARG A 197 -16.03 -12.03 4.35
N GLY A 198 -14.87 -12.59 4.00
CA GLY A 198 -14.52 -12.90 2.61
C GLY A 198 -13.92 -11.73 1.83
N TYR A 199 -13.36 -10.72 2.51
CA TYR A 199 -12.63 -9.62 1.88
C TYR A 199 -11.10 -9.83 2.05
N PRO A 200 -10.43 -10.55 1.15
CA PRO A 200 -8.98 -10.74 1.23
C PRO A 200 -8.19 -9.47 0.92
N SER A 201 -8.65 -8.66 -0.05
CA SER A 201 -8.04 -7.36 -0.37
C SER A 201 -9.04 -6.24 -0.08
N ILE A 202 -8.69 -5.33 0.82
CA ILE A 202 -9.57 -4.25 1.29
C ILE A 202 -9.07 -2.91 0.72
N GLY A 203 -9.99 -2.06 0.29
CA GLY A 203 -9.70 -0.70 -0.17
C GLY A 203 -10.79 0.26 0.26
N CYS A 204 -11.12 1.23 -0.60
CA CYS A 204 -12.30 2.07 -0.41
C CYS A 204 -13.56 1.19 -0.49
N GLU A 205 -14.51 1.45 0.40
CA GLU A 205 -15.81 0.77 0.50
C GLU A 205 -16.51 0.59 -0.85
N PRO A 206 -16.71 1.64 -1.68
CA PRO A 206 -17.45 1.46 -2.93
C PRO A 206 -16.67 0.65 -3.98
N CYS A 207 -15.35 0.54 -3.84
CA CYS A 207 -14.50 -0.14 -4.81
C CYS A 207 -14.05 -1.55 -4.39
N THR A 208 -14.68 -2.11 -3.35
CA THR A 208 -14.27 -3.37 -2.73
C THR A 208 -15.48 -4.25 -2.43
N ARG A 209 -15.46 -5.50 -2.87
CA ARG A 209 -16.43 -6.53 -2.48
C ARG A 209 -15.75 -7.76 -1.88
N ALA A 210 -16.53 -8.57 -1.17
CA ALA A 210 -16.15 -9.93 -0.84
C ALA A 210 -15.97 -10.78 -2.11
N ILE A 211 -15.11 -11.79 -2.02
CA ILE A 211 -14.90 -12.76 -3.09
C ILE A 211 -15.49 -14.12 -2.73
N LYS A 212 -15.80 -14.93 -3.75
CA LYS A 212 -16.19 -16.33 -3.61
C LYS A 212 -14.95 -17.22 -3.45
N PRO A 213 -15.09 -18.40 -2.83
CA PRO A 213 -14.02 -19.39 -2.81
C PRO A 213 -13.49 -19.68 -4.22
N GLY A 214 -12.15 -19.65 -4.37
CA GLY A 214 -11.47 -19.90 -5.64
C GLY A 214 -11.29 -18.67 -6.55
N GLU A 215 -11.94 -17.53 -6.27
CA GLU A 215 -11.62 -16.28 -6.96
C GLU A 215 -10.20 -15.79 -6.56
N PRO A 216 -9.47 -15.10 -7.46
CA PRO A 216 -8.20 -14.46 -7.12
C PRO A 216 -8.30 -13.49 -5.95
N GLU A 217 -7.22 -13.34 -5.17
CA GLU A 217 -7.17 -12.49 -3.96
C GLU A 217 -7.67 -11.06 -4.21
N ARG A 218 -7.36 -10.50 -5.39
CA ARG A 218 -7.76 -9.12 -5.75
C ARG A 218 -9.03 -9.04 -6.60
N ALA A 219 -9.79 -10.12 -6.77
CA ALA A 219 -11.01 -10.13 -7.58
C ALA A 219 -12.15 -9.23 -7.04
N GLY A 220 -12.08 -8.88 -5.76
CA GLY A 220 -13.01 -7.95 -5.14
C GLY A 220 -12.75 -6.48 -5.45
N ARG A 221 -11.62 -6.14 -6.10
CA ARG A 221 -11.18 -4.77 -6.36
C ARG A 221 -11.61 -4.33 -7.75
N TRP A 222 -12.33 -3.21 -7.86
CA TRP A 222 -12.86 -2.67 -9.13
C TRP A 222 -13.55 -3.76 -9.96
N TRP A 223 -14.37 -4.56 -9.29
CA TRP A 223 -14.93 -5.80 -9.80
C TRP A 223 -15.82 -5.64 -11.05
N TRP A 224 -16.25 -4.40 -11.34
CA TRP A 224 -17.06 -4.05 -12.51
C TRP A 224 -16.22 -3.89 -13.78
N GLU A 225 -14.89 -3.78 -13.65
CA GLU A 225 -13.98 -3.61 -14.78
C GLU A 225 -13.52 -4.96 -15.32
N GLN A 226 -13.37 -5.03 -16.65
CA GLN A 226 -12.79 -6.18 -17.35
C GLN A 226 -11.27 -6.09 -17.49
N ASP A 227 -10.65 -5.03 -16.96
CA ASP A 227 -9.21 -4.82 -17.02
C ASP A 227 -8.45 -5.91 -16.24
N GLU A 228 -7.48 -6.53 -16.90
CA GLU A 228 -6.56 -7.50 -16.28
C GLU A 228 -5.68 -6.81 -15.23
N LYS A 229 -5.42 -5.50 -15.37
CA LYS A 229 -4.62 -4.69 -14.45
C LYS A 229 -5.50 -4.02 -13.39
N ARG A 230 -6.01 -4.81 -12.44
CA ARG A 230 -6.73 -4.32 -11.24
C ARG A 230 -5.80 -3.66 -10.23
N GLU A 231 -5.26 -2.49 -10.58
CA GLU A 231 -4.39 -1.67 -9.73
C GLU A 231 -4.86 -0.20 -9.64
N CYS A 232 -4.53 0.45 -8.52
CA CYS A 232 -4.99 1.81 -8.22
C CYS A 232 -4.08 2.93 -8.74
N GLY A 233 -2.92 2.61 -9.30
CA GLY A 233 -1.89 3.58 -9.65
C GLY A 233 -0.83 3.82 -8.57
N LEU A 234 -1.03 3.39 -7.32
CA LEU A 234 -0.09 3.71 -6.23
C LEU A 234 1.30 3.10 -6.44
N HIS A 235 1.39 1.87 -6.95
CA HIS A 235 2.64 1.09 -6.96
C HIS A 235 3.12 0.72 -8.37
N VAL A 236 2.45 1.23 -9.39
CA VAL A 236 2.86 1.10 -10.77
C VAL A 236 3.65 2.36 -11.10
N ALA A 237 4.85 2.20 -11.67
CA ALA A 237 5.41 3.29 -12.45
C ALA A 237 4.39 3.61 -13.55
N GLU A 238 4.13 4.89 -13.83
CA GLU A 238 3.38 5.28 -15.01
C GLU A 238 4.07 4.65 -16.23
N GLU A 239 3.56 3.50 -16.72
CA GLU A 239 3.75 3.13 -18.10
C GLU A 239 3.18 4.31 -18.88
N ALA A 240 4.05 5.01 -19.61
CA ALA A 240 3.68 6.11 -20.48
C ALA A 240 2.36 5.75 -21.16
N VAL A 241 1.29 6.45 -20.80
CA VAL A 241 -0.01 6.32 -21.43
C VAL A 241 0.24 6.61 -22.90
N GLN A 242 0.44 5.56 -23.70
CA GLN A 242 0.45 5.71 -25.13
C GLN A 242 -0.97 6.13 -25.47
N PRO A 243 -1.17 7.34 -26.03
CA PRO A 243 -2.50 7.72 -26.46
C PRO A 243 -2.98 6.65 -27.42
N ALA A 244 -4.19 6.14 -27.17
CA ALA A 244 -4.87 5.22 -28.08
C ALA A 244 -4.77 5.84 -29.48
N GLN A 245 -4.06 5.15 -30.37
CA GLN A 245 -3.94 5.58 -31.76
C GLN A 245 -5.35 5.62 -32.35
N GLN A 246 -5.75 6.81 -32.81
CA GLN A 246 -6.86 7.00 -33.74
C GLN A 246 -6.48 6.43 -35.11
#